data_AF-A0A519Q2R2-F1
#
_entry.id   AF-A0A519Q2R2-F1
#
_cell.length_a   1.000
_cell.length_b   1.000
_cell.length_c   1.000
_cell.angle_alpha   90.00
_cell.angle_beta   90.00
_cell.angle_gamma   90.00
#
_symmetry.space_group_name_H-M   'P 1'
#
loop_
_entity.id
_entity.type
_entity.pdbx_description
1 polymer ?
#
loop_
_entity_poly.entity_id
_entity_poly.type
_entity_poly.pdbx_seq_one_letter_code
_entity_poly.pdbx_strand_id
1 'polypeptide(L)'
;WGKPVTSPTGTLSPQVSTWGDNVPVGEVTGFPQSVKLEDGEVVVFSWLIWPDKATADAGYEKMMADPRMEKLDMPFDGKRMIWGGFETVFEAQA
;
A
#
# COMPACT_ATOMS: atom_id res chain seq x y z
N TRP A 1 22.80 -9.20 -9.35
CA TRP A 1 22.86 -7.98 -8.54
C TRP A 1 22.63 -6.79 -9.46
N GLY A 2 21.60 -5.98 -9.21
CA GLY A 2 21.34 -4.75 -9.97
C GLY A 2 20.16 -4.74 -10.96
N LYS A 3 19.22 -5.69 -10.89
CA LYS A 3 17.89 -5.48 -11.49
C LYS A 3 16.82 -5.83 -10.46
N PRO A 4 15.85 -4.93 -10.19
CA PRO A 4 14.70 -5.29 -9.38
C PRO A 4 13.99 -6.46 -10.07
N VAL A 5 13.73 -7.54 -9.33
CA VAL A 5 12.96 -8.68 -9.84
C VAL A 5 11.53 -8.19 -10.01
N THR A 6 11.12 -7.94 -11.24
CA THR A 6 9.76 -7.50 -11.54
C THR A 6 8.79 -8.61 -11.17
N SER A 7 7.82 -8.30 -10.31
CA SER A 7 6.69 -9.20 -10.04
C SER A 7 5.86 -9.41 -11.32
N PRO A 8 4.99 -10.43 -11.39
CA PRO A 8 4.08 -10.63 -12.53
C PRO A 8 3.19 -9.41 -12.84
N THR A 9 3.01 -8.51 -11.87
CA THR A 9 2.25 -7.27 -12.01
C THR A 9 3.11 -6.10 -12.49
N GLY A 10 4.45 -6.19 -12.46
CA GLY A 10 5.38 -5.16 -12.93
C GLY A 10 5.97 -4.26 -11.84
N THR A 11 5.77 -4.58 -10.56
CA THR A 11 6.37 -3.82 -9.45
C THR A 11 7.88 -4.04 -9.40
N LEU A 12 8.64 -3.00 -9.04
CA LEU A 12 10.10 -3.10 -8.87
C LEU A 12 10.47 -3.89 -7.61
N SER A 13 9.69 -3.74 -6.55
CA SER A 13 9.91 -4.41 -5.26
C SER A 13 8.75 -5.34 -4.92
N PRO A 14 8.95 -6.35 -4.04
CA PRO A 14 7.83 -7.01 -3.38
C PRO A 14 6.99 -5.95 -2.66
N GLN A 15 5.67 -6.20 -2.58
CA GLN A 15 4.79 -5.41 -1.73
C GLN A 15 5.39 -5.28 -0.34
N VAL A 16 5.52 -4.06 0.16
CA VAL A 16 5.91 -3.81 1.55
C VAL A 16 4.64 -3.59 2.35
N SER A 17 4.50 -4.27 3.46
CA SER A 17 3.38 -4.11 4.39
C SER A 17 3.93 -4.15 5.80
N THR A 18 3.58 -3.13 6.59
CA THR A 18 4.11 -2.94 7.94
C THR A 18 2.98 -2.96 8.94
N TRP A 19 3.26 -3.49 10.12
CA TRP A 19 2.35 -3.46 11.27
C TRP A 19 2.67 -2.24 12.12
N GLY A 20 1.65 -1.53 12.60
CA GLY A 20 1.82 -0.40 13.49
C GLY A 20 2.49 -0.83 14.79
N ASP A 21 3.73 -0.38 15.00
CA ASP A 21 4.51 -0.65 16.22
C ASP A 21 4.47 0.57 17.15
N ASN A 22 4.96 1.72 16.68
CA ASN A 22 4.90 2.98 17.39
C ASN A 22 4.13 4.04 16.59
N VAL A 23 2.81 3.99 16.67
CA VAL A 23 1.88 4.87 15.93
C VAL A 23 1.11 5.74 16.92
N PRO A 24 1.61 6.94 17.27
CA PRO A 24 0.95 7.79 18.25
C PRO A 24 -0.37 8.36 17.72
N VAL A 25 -1.31 8.58 18.64
CA VAL A 25 -2.55 9.32 18.37
C VAL A 25 -2.21 10.81 18.39
N GLY A 26 -2.57 11.53 17.33
CA GLY A 26 -2.34 12.98 17.25
C GLY A 26 -3.52 13.78 17.82
N GLU A 27 -3.29 15.04 18.17
CA GLU A 27 -4.36 15.93 18.67
C GLU A 27 -5.32 16.37 17.56
N VAL A 28 -4.79 16.66 16.36
CA VAL A 28 -5.58 17.14 15.20
C VAL A 28 -5.65 16.08 14.11
N THR A 29 -4.51 15.43 13.80
CA THR A 29 -4.41 14.37 12.80
C THR A 29 -3.33 13.36 13.19
N GLY A 30 -3.44 12.15 12.65
CA GLY A 30 -2.53 11.04 12.88
C GLY A 30 -3.03 9.81 12.13
N PHE A 31 -2.17 8.81 11.93
CA PHE A 31 -2.55 7.61 11.18
C PHE A 31 -3.84 6.93 11.71
N PRO A 32 -4.06 6.76 13.03
CA PRO A 32 -5.31 6.20 13.53
C PRO A 32 -6.54 7.03 13.14
N GLN A 33 -6.43 8.37 13.17
CA GLN A 33 -7.49 9.28 12.77
C GLN A 33 -7.75 9.24 11.25
N SER A 34 -6.70 9.06 10.45
CA SER A 34 -6.80 8.98 8.98
C SER A 34 -7.61 7.79 8.49
N VAL A 35 -7.62 6.69 9.24
CA VAL A 35 -8.37 5.47 8.91
C VAL A 35 -9.57 5.24 9.84
N LYS A 36 -9.89 6.18 10.73
CA LYS A 36 -10.95 6.02 11.75
C LYS A 36 -10.82 4.67 12.48
N LEU A 37 -9.64 4.45 13.05
CA LEU A 37 -9.29 3.21 13.75
C LEU A 37 -10.26 2.96 14.92
N GLU A 38 -10.78 1.74 15.02
CA GLU A 38 -11.66 1.29 16.10
C GLU A 38 -10.88 0.46 17.14
N ASP A 39 -11.49 0.22 18.30
CA ASP A 39 -10.89 -0.59 19.36
C ASP A 39 -10.63 -2.02 18.87
N GLY A 40 -9.42 -2.53 19.13
CA GLY A 40 -9.00 -3.86 18.70
C GLY A 40 -8.36 -3.91 17.31
N GLU A 41 -8.24 -2.77 16.63
CA GLU A 41 -7.57 -2.66 15.33
C GLU A 41 -6.16 -2.08 15.44
N VAL A 42 -5.38 -2.24 14.36
CA VAL A 42 -4.06 -1.63 14.21
C VAL A 42 -3.95 -0.93 12.86
N VAL A 43 -3.12 0.11 12.80
CA VAL A 43 -2.74 0.70 11.50
C VAL A 43 -1.79 -0.23 10.77
N VAL A 44 -2.09 -0.54 9.52
CA VAL A 44 -1.16 -1.17 8.57
C VAL A 44 -0.76 -0.12 7.53
N PHE A 45 0.54 0.02 7.28
CA PHE A 45 1.04 0.89 6.21
C PHE A 45 1.72 0.05 5.14
N SER A 46 1.25 0.16 3.91
CA SER A 46 1.72 -0.66 2.80
C SER A 46 1.89 0.15 1.54
N TRP A 47 2.90 -0.19 0.75
CA TRP A 47 3.13 0.44 -0.55
C TRP A 47 3.73 -0.55 -1.55
N LEU A 48 3.57 -0.18 -2.82
CA LEU A 48 4.14 -0.85 -3.98
C LEU A 48 5.04 0.17 -4.68
N ILE A 49 6.23 -0.27 -5.09
CA ILE A 49 7.14 0.57 -5.89
C ILE A 49 6.97 0.18 -7.34
N TRP A 50 6.63 1.17 -8.17
CA TRP A 50 6.43 1.02 -9.60
C TRP A 50 7.52 1.78 -10.38
N PRO A 51 7.93 1.31 -11.56
CA PRO A 51 8.92 2.01 -12.37
C PRO A 51 8.41 3.33 -12.94
N ASP A 52 7.12 3.39 -13.25
CA ASP A 52 6.45 4.56 -13.81
C ASP A 52 4.94 4.47 -13.56
N LYS A 53 4.24 5.59 -13.79
CA LYS A 53 2.79 5.69 -13.62
C LYS A 53 2.02 4.74 -14.54
N ALA A 54 2.44 4.60 -15.79
CA ALA A 54 1.73 3.77 -16.77
C ALA A 54 1.71 2.29 -16.34
N THR A 55 2.82 1.81 -15.78
CA THR A 55 2.96 0.47 -15.22
C THR A 55 2.12 0.32 -13.96
N ALA A 56 2.09 1.33 -13.09
CA ALA A 56 1.24 1.34 -11.90
C ALA A 56 -0.26 1.25 -12.25
N ASP A 57 -0.70 2.07 -13.22
CA ASP A 57 -2.08 2.10 -13.69
C ASP A 57 -2.49 0.75 -14.29
N ALA A 58 -1.67 0.21 -15.21
CA ALA A 58 -1.91 -1.10 -15.81
C ALA A 58 -1.88 -2.25 -14.79
N GLY A 59 -1.01 -2.15 -13.77
CA GLY A 59 -0.95 -3.09 -12.66
C GLY A 59 -2.22 -3.07 -11.80
N TYR A 60 -2.72 -1.88 -11.49
CA TYR A 60 -3.96 -1.68 -10.75
C TYR A 60 -5.18 -2.21 -11.52
N GLU A 61 -5.28 -1.92 -12.81
CA GLU A 61 -6.35 -2.45 -13.68
C GLU A 61 -6.37 -3.98 -13.69
N LYS A 62 -5.20 -4.60 -13.85
CA LYS A 62 -5.07 -6.07 -13.80
C LYS A 62 -5.47 -6.64 -12.44
N MET A 63 -5.07 -5.98 -11.35
CA MET A 63 -5.44 -6.41 -10.00
C MET A 63 -6.95 -6.35 -9.81
N MET A 64 -7.59 -5.24 -10.17
CA MET A 64 -9.05 -5.09 -10.05
C MET A 64 -9.84 -6.07 -10.93
N ALA A 65 -9.31 -6.43 -12.10
CA ALA A 65 -9.93 -7.39 -13.01
C ALA A 65 -9.63 -8.86 -12.64
N ASP A 66 -8.78 -9.12 -11.65
CA ASP A 66 -8.36 -10.47 -11.30
C ASP A 66 -9.46 -11.18 -10.49
N PRO A 67 -10.04 -12.30 -10.99
CA PRO A 67 -11.09 -13.04 -10.27
C PRO A 67 -10.63 -13.60 -8.92
N ARG A 68 -9.32 -13.64 -8.66
CA ARG A 68 -8.78 -14.02 -7.35
C ARG A 68 -9.06 -12.95 -6.30
N MET A 69 -9.13 -11.67 -6.69
CA MET A 69 -9.44 -10.57 -5.77
C MET A 69 -10.88 -10.64 -5.26
N GLU A 70 -11.82 -11.11 -6.08
CA GLU A 70 -13.22 -11.31 -5.68
C GLU A 70 -13.38 -12.38 -4.57
N LYS A 71 -12.40 -13.27 -4.45
CA LYS A 71 -12.41 -14.39 -3.50
C LYS A 71 -11.57 -14.13 -2.26
N LEU A 72 -10.93 -12.96 -2.17
CA LEU A 72 -10.15 -12.59 -1.00
C LEU A 72 -11.09 -12.13 0.11
N ASP A 73 -11.05 -12.83 1.22
CA ASP A 73 -11.57 -12.31 2.47
C ASP A 73 -10.65 -11.18 2.92
N MET A 74 -11.18 -9.95 3.02
CA MET A 74 -10.41 -8.80 3.46
C MET A 74 -10.37 -8.80 4.98
N PRO A 75 -9.20 -9.00 5.63
CA PRO A 75 -9.09 -9.02 7.09
C PRO A 75 -9.13 -7.61 7.70
N PHE A 76 -9.73 -6.64 7.01
CA PHE A 76 -9.87 -5.23 7.39
C PHE A 76 -11.08 -4.60 6.70
N ASP A 77 -11.57 -3.47 7.22
CA ASP A 77 -12.68 -2.73 6.61
C ASP A 77 -12.21 -1.88 5.41
N GLY A 78 -12.46 -2.38 4.20
CA GLY A 78 -12.11 -1.68 2.97
C GLY A 78 -12.74 -0.30 2.79
N LYS A 79 -13.81 0.05 3.52
CA LYS A 79 -14.42 1.40 3.45
C LYS A 79 -13.56 2.46 4.13
N ARG A 80 -12.68 2.05 5.04
CA ARG A 80 -11.77 2.91 5.81
C ARG A 80 -10.34 2.89 5.25
N MET A 81 -10.07 2.03 4.27
CA MET A 81 -8.80 2.00 3.56
C MET A 81 -8.59 3.30 2.78
N ILE A 82 -7.46 3.94 3.03
CA ILE A 82 -6.97 5.08 2.26
C ILE A 82 -5.89 4.61 1.29
N TRP A 83 -5.94 5.07 0.04
CA TRP A 83 -4.93 4.73 -0.96
C TRP A 83 -4.68 5.91 -1.91
N GLY A 84 -3.50 5.93 -2.52
CA GLY A 84 -3.11 6.95 -3.50
C GLY A 84 -1.80 6.59 -4.19
N GLY A 85 -1.57 7.18 -5.36
CA GLY A 85 -0.31 7.13 -6.08
C GLY A 85 0.51 8.39 -5.82
N PHE A 86 1.82 8.23 -5.65
CA PHE A 86 2.75 9.32 -5.35
C PHE A 86 3.95 9.27 -6.29
N GLU A 87 4.44 10.43 -6.71
CA GLU A 87 5.69 10.56 -7.45
C GLU A 87 6.85 10.75 -6.47
N THR A 88 7.94 10.01 -6.68
CA THR A 88 9.13 10.10 -5.82
C THR A 88 9.85 11.43 -6.08
N VAL A 89 9.81 12.33 -5.11
CA VAL A 89 10.53 13.62 -5.17
C VAL A 89 11.98 13.52 -4.66
N PHE A 90 12.27 12.53 -3.82
CA PHE A 90 13.59 12.29 -3.23
C PHE A 90 13.72 10.83 -2.81
N GLU A 91 14.87 10.22 -3.11
CA GLU A 91 15.28 8.91 -2.63
C GLU A 91 16.76 8.99 -2.23
N ALA A 92 17.07 8.71 -0.97
CA ALA A 92 18.46 8.63 -0.53
C ALA A 92 19.04 7.26 -0.88
N GLN A 93 20.23 7.26 -1.49
CA GLN A 93 21.02 6.04 -1.67
C GLN A 93 21.93 5.85 -0.45
N ALA A 94 22.04 4.60 0.00
CA ALA A 94 22.97 4.19 1.06
C ALA A 94 24.42 4.14 0.55
#